data_AF-A0A8B9FV21-F1
#
_entry.id   AF-A0A8B9FV21-F1
#
_cell.length_a   1.000
_cell.length_b   1.000
_cell.length_c   1.000
_cell.angle_alpha   90.00
_cell.angle_beta   90.00
_cell.angle_gamma   90.00
#
_symmetry.space_group_name_H-M   'P 1'
#
loop_
_entity.id
_entity.type
_entity.pdbx_description
1 polymer ?
#
loop_
_entity_poly.entity_id
_entity_poly.type
_entity_poly.pdbx_seq_one_letter_code
_entity_poly.pdbx_strand_id
1 'polypeptide(L)'
;MNSLTPILTDIRPARDDVCRKYRLLLKQLTYNSKRRIGMLTTLAEESQCLTKDIVSLIEEQITKVCIDPLLCLLPLCIILQ
;
A
#
# COMPACT_ATOMS: atom_id res chain seq x y z
N MET A 1 -42.52 -8.54 -9.05
CA MET A 1 -41.37 -8.54 -9.97
C MET A 1 -40.22 -7.86 -9.26
N ASN A 2 -39.13 -8.59 -9.09
CA ASN A 2 -38.07 -8.29 -8.14
C ASN A 2 -37.06 -7.38 -8.84
N SER A 3 -36.73 -6.22 -8.27
CA SER A 3 -35.60 -5.41 -8.73
C SER A 3 -34.80 -4.94 -7.54
N LEU A 4 -34.06 -5.89 -6.97
CA LEU A 4 -32.96 -5.64 -6.05
C LEU A 4 -31.83 -4.95 -6.83
N THR A 5 -31.89 -3.62 -6.92
CA THR A 5 -30.73 -2.79 -7.27
C THR A 5 -30.74 -1.50 -6.45
N PRO A 6 -30.33 -1.58 -5.18
CA PRO A 6 -29.38 -0.62 -4.64
C PRO A 6 -28.09 -1.38 -4.28
N ILE A 7 -26.96 -0.69 -4.04
CA ILE A 7 -25.73 -1.20 -3.37
C ILE A 7 -24.48 -1.44 -4.24
N LEU A 8 -24.51 -1.58 -5.58
CA LEU A 8 -23.27 -1.83 -6.34
C LEU A 8 -22.50 -0.59 -6.83
N THR A 9 -23.05 0.63 -6.69
CA THR A 9 -22.45 1.87 -7.21
C THR A 9 -21.59 2.66 -6.21
N ASP A 10 -21.58 2.30 -4.93
CA ASP A 10 -20.90 3.08 -3.87
C ASP A 10 -19.50 2.54 -3.49
N ILE A 11 -19.24 1.25 -3.73
CA ILE A 11 -18.03 0.58 -3.23
C ILE A 11 -16.78 0.90 -4.07
N ARG A 12 -16.94 1.16 -5.38
CA ARG A 12 -15.82 1.43 -6.31
C ARG A 12 -15.09 2.75 -6.05
N PRO A 13 -15.78 3.90 -5.90
CA PRO A 13 -15.10 5.16 -5.57
C PRO A 13 -14.42 5.11 -4.20
N ALA A 14 -15.06 4.49 -3.20
CA ALA A 14 -14.46 4.27 -1.88
C ALA A 14 -13.16 3.42 -1.97
N ARG A 15 -13.14 2.43 -2.87
CA ARG A 15 -11.96 1.60 -3.15
C ARG A 15 -10.78 2.39 -3.68
N ASP A 16 -11.04 3.21 -4.69
CA ASP A 16 -10.01 3.96 -5.40
C ASP A 16 -9.41 5.04 -4.49
N ASP A 17 -10.23 5.66 -3.65
CA ASP A 17 -9.77 6.63 -2.65
C ASP A 17 -8.86 5.99 -1.59
N VAL A 18 -9.22 4.81 -1.08
CA VAL A 18 -8.37 4.06 -0.14
C VAL A 18 -7.06 3.65 -0.80
N CYS A 19 -7.10 3.06 -2.00
CA CYS A 19 -5.90 2.64 -2.73
C CYS A 19 -4.99 3.84 -3.08
N ARG A 20 -5.59 5.00 -3.40
CA ARG A 20 -4.85 6.25 -3.65
C ARG A 20 -4.16 6.75 -2.39
N LYS A 21 -4.85 6.75 -1.24
CA LYS A 21 -4.29 7.13 0.06
C LYS A 21 -3.14 6.18 0.45
N TYR A 22 -3.32 4.88 0.24
CA TYR A 22 -2.30 3.87 0.49
C TYR A 22 -1.04 4.10 -0.35
N ARG A 23 -1.17 4.33 -1.66
CA ARG A 23 -0.06 4.68 -2.55
C ARG A 23 0.70 5.94 -2.10
N LEU A 24 -0.03 6.98 -1.70
CA LEU A 24 0.58 8.23 -1.25
C LEU A 24 1.40 8.00 0.02
N LEU A 25 0.85 7.27 0.99
CA LEU A 25 1.53 6.96 2.25
C LEU A 25 2.74 6.05 2.04
N LEU A 26 2.65 5.06 1.13
CA LEU A 26 3.78 4.21 0.75
C LEU A 26 4.90 5.00 0.05
N LYS A 27 4.58 5.93 -0.86
CA LYS A 27 5.60 6.78 -1.50
C LYS A 27 6.33 7.67 -0.49
N GLN A 28 5.68 8.02 0.62
CA GLN A 28 6.28 8.80 1.69
C GLN A 28 6.97 7.92 2.74
N LEU A 29 6.98 6.59 2.60
CA LEU A 29 7.64 5.71 3.54
C LEU A 29 9.17 5.86 3.39
N THR A 30 9.80 6.50 4.37
CA THR A 30 11.25 6.70 4.49
C THR A 30 11.79 6.02 5.76
N TYR A 31 13.09 6.05 6.01
CA TYR A 31 13.76 5.30 7.09
C TYR A 31 13.22 5.55 8.51
N ASN A 32 12.40 6.59 8.73
CA ASN A 32 11.79 6.93 10.03
C ASN A 32 10.26 7.08 9.94
N SER A 33 9.57 6.01 9.56
CA SER A 33 8.14 6.04 9.22
C SER A 33 7.20 5.45 10.26
N LYS A 34 7.58 5.27 11.54
CA LYS A 34 6.74 4.58 12.56
C LYS A 34 5.27 5.01 12.54
N ARG A 35 5.01 6.32 12.45
CA ARG A 35 3.65 6.87 12.34
C ARG A 35 2.93 6.45 11.05
N ARG A 36 3.63 6.48 9.90
CA ARG A 36 3.07 6.11 8.60
C ARG A 36 2.83 4.60 8.50
N ILE A 37 3.70 3.78 9.09
CA ILE A 37 3.51 2.33 9.21
C ILE A 37 2.23 2.06 10.00
N GLY A 38 2.05 2.70 11.16
CA GLY A 38 0.80 2.57 11.93
C GLY A 38 -0.44 2.97 11.14
N MET A 39 -0.38 4.07 10.38
CA MET A 39 -1.49 4.48 9.52
C MET A 39 -1.79 3.51 8.38
N LEU A 40 -0.76 2.89 7.78
CA LEU A 40 -0.93 1.87 6.74
C LEU A 40 -1.51 0.58 7.33
N THR A 41 -1.11 0.21 8.55
CA THR A 41 -1.68 -0.94 9.28
C THR A 41 -3.15 -0.73 9.58
N THR A 42 -3.52 0.40 10.17
CA THR A 42 -4.94 0.72 10.45
C THR A 42 -5.78 0.76 9.17
N LEU A 43 -5.27 1.37 8.09
CA LEU A 43 -5.99 1.39 6.81
C LEU A 43 -6.17 -0.02 6.22
N ALA A 44 -5.22 -0.93 6.42
CA ALA A 44 -5.34 -2.31 5.98
C ALA A 44 -6.37 -3.11 6.80
N GLU A 45 -6.40 -2.89 8.12
CA GLU A 45 -7.38 -3.49 9.04
C GLU A 45 -8.81 -3.04 8.70
N GLU A 46 -9.00 -1.74 8.44
CA GLU A 46 -10.29 -1.15 8.06
C GLU A 46 -10.75 -1.56 6.64
N SER A 47 -9.81 -1.97 5.79
CA SER A 47 -10.05 -2.24 4.36
C SER A 47 -9.87 -3.72 4.01
N GLN A 48 -10.40 -4.61 4.85
CA GLN A 48 -10.24 -6.07 4.69
C GLN A 48 -10.71 -6.59 3.31
N CYS A 49 -11.71 -5.94 2.71
CA CYS A 49 -12.19 -6.23 1.35
C CYS A 49 -11.13 -5.96 0.24
N LEU A 50 -10.09 -5.18 0.54
CA LEU A 50 -9.07 -4.67 -0.40
C LEU A 50 -7.69 -5.25 -0.15
N THR A 51 -7.61 -6.28 0.69
CA THR A 51 -6.35 -6.93 1.06
C THR A 51 -5.48 -7.27 -0.16
N LYS A 52 -6.07 -7.78 -1.25
CA LYS A 52 -5.32 -8.11 -2.48
C LYS A 52 -4.74 -6.88 -3.20
N ASP A 53 -5.51 -5.79 -3.27
CA ASP A 53 -5.07 -4.54 -3.89
C ASP A 53 -3.96 -3.90 -3.04
N ILE A 54 -4.11 -3.94 -1.71
CA ILE A 54 -3.11 -3.42 -0.75
C ILE A 54 -1.80 -4.21 -0.83
N VAL A 55 -1.85 -5.55 -0.85
CA VAL A 55 -0.65 -6.39 -0.99
C VAL A 55 0.08 -6.09 -2.29
N SER A 56 -0.65 -6.01 -3.42
CA SER A 56 -0.06 -5.66 -4.71
C SER A 56 0.64 -4.30 -4.69
N LEU A 57 0.07 -3.31 -3.99
CA LEU A 57 0.67 -1.98 -3.84
C LEU A 57 1.96 -1.98 -3.01
N ILE A 58 2.03 -2.82 -1.96
CA ILE A 58 3.24 -3.00 -1.15
C ILE A 58 4.32 -3.68 -1.98
N GLU A 59 3.99 -4.77 -2.66
CA GLU A 59 4.92 -5.53 -3.51
C GLU A 59 5.48 -4.67 -4.65
N GLU A 60 4.65 -3.86 -5.31
CA GLU A 60 5.09 -2.93 -6.35
C GLU A 60 6.05 -1.86 -5.78
N GLN A 61 5.79 -1.36 -4.58
CA GLN A 61 6.65 -0.37 -3.95
C GLN A 61 7.97 -0.95 -3.44
N ILE A 62 7.98 -2.17 -2.90
CA ILE A 62 9.21 -2.91 -2.59
C ILE A 62 10.02 -3.11 -3.86
N THR A 63 9.38 -3.56 -4.96
CA THR A 63 10.06 -3.76 -6.24
C THR A 63 10.69 -2.48 -6.76
N LYS A 64 9.98 -1.34 -6.72
CA LYS A 64 10.53 -0.03 -7.12
C LYS A 64 11.71 0.40 -6.26
N VAL A 65 11.61 0.20 -4.95
CA VAL A 65 12.65 0.58 -3.99
C VAL A 65 13.87 -0.35 -4.09
N CYS A 66 13.69 -1.64 -4.39
CA CYS A 66 14.78 -2.58 -4.63
C CYS A 66 15.46 -2.40 -6.00
N ILE A 67 14.75 -1.90 -7.02
CA ILE A 67 15.34 -1.54 -8.32
C ILE A 67 16.16 -0.25 -8.21
N ASP A 68 15.93 0.57 -7.18
CA ASP A 68 16.79 1.72 -6.91
C ASP A 68 18.20 1.22 -6.55
N PRO A 69 19.22 1.50 -7.39
CA PRO A 69 20.54 0.92 -7.24
C PRO A 69 21.21 1.31 -5.92
N LEU A 70 20.80 2.44 -5.32
CA LEU A 70 21.30 2.88 -4.03
C LEU A 70 20.83 1.96 -2.89
N LEU A 71 19.62 1.41 -2.99
CA LEU A 71 19.08 0.50 -1.97
C LEU A 71 19.50 -0.95 -2.19
N CYS A 72 19.64 -1.38 -3.45
CA CYS A 72 20.11 -2.72 -3.80
C CYS A 72 21.56 -2.98 -3.32
N LEU A 73 22.35 -1.92 -3.14
CA LEU A 73 23.71 -1.99 -2.61
C LEU A 73 23.77 -1.95 -1.07
N LEU A 74 22.70 -1.57 -0.36
CA LEU A 74 22.67 -1.59 1.12
C LEU A 74 23.03 -2.96 1.73
N PRO A 75 22.50 -4.10 1.25
CA PRO A 75 22.93 -5.40 1.78
C PRO A 75 24.40 -5.71 1.49
N LEU A 76 24.97 -5.19 0.39
CA LEU A 76 26.41 -5.33 0.10
C LEU A 76 27.27 -4.44 1.01
N CYS A 77 26.82 -3.21 1.31
CA CYS A 77 27.51 -2.32 2.25
C CYS A 77 27.59 -2.88 3.68
N ILE A 78 26.57 -3.63 4.12
CA ILE A 78 26.57 -4.28 5.45
C ILE A 78 27.55 -5.46 5.52
N ILE A 79 27.83 -6.13 4.40
CA ILE A 79 28.77 -7.28 4.34
C ILE A 79 30.23 -6.83 4.20
N LEU A 80 30.47 -5.60 3.72
CA LEU A 80 31.80 -5.03 3.47
C LEU A 80 32.37 -4.17 4.63
N GLN A 81 31.63 -4.00 5.73
CA GLN A 81 32.09 -3.35 6.98
C GLN A 81 32.43 -4.36 8.06
#